data_AF-U6L5E0-F1
#
_entry.id   AF-U6L5E0-F1
#
_cell.length_a   1.000
_cell.length_b   1.000
_cell.length_c   1.000
_cell.angle_alpha   90.00
_cell.angle_beta   90.00
_cell.angle_gamma   90.00
#
_symmetry.space_group_name_H-M   'P 1'
#
loop_
_entity.id
_entity.type
_entity.pdbx_description
1 polymer ?
#
loop_
_entity_poly.entity_id
_entity_poly.type
_entity_poly.pdbx_seq_one_letter_code
_entity_poly.pdbx_strand_id
1 'polypeptide(L)'
;MPVRLEGKLPADAYLAVNLLRNGKLSVHISELATGDSLVSALKEKVQSKTATDIFHHTFDYVESPDYRKLLQEALDKGLEVFKDTENQNNWENIWGIDAGANLAYLLGANSTTVGCAIGQCTKETTAPNTGRTSNATPTGKAVLFCELSPPAEKEKAPFDEEYYNGLISRTAKLADMTEEDLKAPSNGDTAAAAFPTILTAGLVAILASVAA
;
A
#
# COMPACT_ATOMS: atom_id res chain seq x y z
N MET A 1 -9.55 -2.75 -18.91
CA MET A 1 -10.87 -3.37 -18.64
C MET A 1 -11.71 -2.36 -17.86
N PRO A 2 -13.00 -2.12 -18.16
CA PRO A 2 -13.79 -1.17 -17.38
C PRO A 2 -14.09 -1.73 -15.98
N VAL A 3 -13.91 -0.90 -14.95
CA VAL A 3 -14.06 -1.28 -13.53
C VAL A 3 -15.18 -0.48 -12.90
N ARG A 4 -16.12 -1.17 -12.25
CA ARG A 4 -17.11 -0.58 -11.35
C ARG A 4 -16.51 -0.50 -9.95
N LEU A 5 -16.07 0.69 -9.56
CA LEU A 5 -15.51 0.95 -8.24
C LEU A 5 -16.52 0.70 -7.12
N GLU A 6 -16.01 0.16 -6.02
CA GLU A 6 -16.71 -0.03 -4.76
C GLU A 6 -16.25 1.07 -3.77
N GLY A 7 -16.54 0.87 -2.47
CA GLY A 7 -16.34 1.88 -1.43
C GLY A 7 -14.88 2.29 -1.17
N LYS A 8 -14.68 3.14 -0.15
CA LYS A 8 -13.37 3.22 0.52
C LYS A 8 -13.10 1.86 1.18
N LEU A 9 -11.86 1.37 1.12
CA LEU A 9 -11.53 0.10 1.76
C LEU A 9 -11.66 0.17 3.30
N PRO A 10 -11.98 -0.95 3.96
CA PRO A 10 -11.94 -1.07 5.41
C PRO A 10 -10.50 -0.99 5.96
N ALA A 11 -10.39 -0.77 7.28
CA ALA A 11 -9.11 -0.47 7.93
C ALA A 11 -8.13 -1.67 7.96
N ASP A 12 -8.64 -2.90 7.98
CA ASP A 12 -7.86 -4.14 7.89
C ASP A 12 -7.08 -4.27 6.58
N ALA A 13 -7.61 -3.70 5.48
CA ALA A 13 -6.87 -3.63 4.21
C ALA A 13 -5.64 -2.72 4.30
N TYR A 14 -5.78 -1.55 4.94
CA TYR A 14 -4.65 -0.62 5.15
C TYR A 14 -3.62 -1.21 6.12
N LEU A 15 -4.07 -1.89 7.18
CA LEU A 15 -3.20 -2.69 8.05
C LEU A 15 -2.45 -3.77 7.26
N ALA A 16 -3.12 -4.48 6.35
CA ALA A 16 -2.47 -5.50 5.52
C ALA A 16 -1.42 -4.91 4.55
N VAL A 17 -1.61 -3.68 4.04
CA VAL A 17 -0.59 -2.95 3.27
C VAL A 17 0.61 -2.58 4.14
N ASN A 18 0.39 -2.07 5.36
CA ASN A 18 1.48 -1.77 6.29
C ASN A 18 2.23 -3.05 6.72
N LEU A 19 1.54 -4.18 6.87
CA LEU A 19 2.17 -5.48 7.17
C LEU A 19 2.91 -6.06 5.97
N LEU A 20 2.48 -5.79 4.74
CA LEU A 20 3.28 -6.08 3.54
C LEU A 20 4.58 -5.28 3.56
N ARG A 21 4.54 -4.00 3.94
CA ARG A 21 5.72 -3.14 4.00
C ARG A 21 6.66 -3.43 5.17
N ASN A 22 6.16 -3.69 6.37
CA ASN A 22 7.00 -3.72 7.58
C ASN A 22 6.87 -5.00 8.42
N GLY A 23 5.81 -5.80 8.23
CA GLY A 23 5.47 -6.91 9.12
C GLY A 23 6.60 -7.95 9.24
N LYS A 24 7.17 -8.08 10.44
CA LYS A 24 8.29 -8.99 10.79
C LYS A 24 9.57 -8.78 9.93
N LEU A 25 9.86 -7.55 9.49
CA LEU A 25 11.13 -7.21 8.84
C LEU A 25 12.12 -6.62 9.85
N SER A 26 13.42 -6.80 9.60
CA SER A 26 14.50 -6.21 10.41
C SER A 26 14.61 -4.69 10.21
N VAL A 27 14.27 -4.23 9.00
CA VAL A 27 14.31 -2.82 8.56
C VAL A 27 12.89 -2.43 8.19
N HIS A 28 12.43 -1.29 8.71
CA HIS A 28 11.10 -0.76 8.43
C HIS A 28 11.23 0.47 7.55
N ILE A 29 10.36 0.57 6.54
CA ILE A 29 10.10 1.82 5.82
C ILE A 29 8.94 2.56 6.47
N SER A 30 8.67 3.79 6.04
CA SER A 30 7.56 4.60 6.56
C SER A 30 6.24 3.83 6.58
N GLU A 31 5.57 3.79 7.74
CA GLU A 31 4.20 3.32 7.83
C GLU A 31 3.26 4.32 7.12
N LEU A 32 2.24 3.83 6.43
CA LEU A 32 1.36 4.64 5.60
C LEU A 32 0.08 5.02 6.35
N ALA A 33 -0.23 6.32 6.35
CA ALA A 33 -1.55 6.81 6.72
C ALA A 33 -2.53 6.75 5.53
N THR A 34 -3.83 6.55 5.80
CA THR A 34 -4.86 6.57 4.74
C THR A 34 -5.07 7.99 4.19
N GLY A 35 -4.88 8.18 2.89
CA GLY A 35 -5.12 9.44 2.19
C GLY A 35 -6.48 9.48 1.50
N ASP A 36 -7.49 10.10 2.10
CA ASP A 36 -8.85 10.18 1.50
C ASP A 36 -8.91 10.99 0.19
N SER A 37 -8.01 11.97 0.03
CA SER A 37 -7.79 12.66 -1.24
C SER A 37 -7.20 11.73 -2.32
N LEU A 38 -6.26 10.85 -1.96
CA LEU A 38 -5.71 9.83 -2.86
C LEU A 38 -6.77 8.81 -3.27
N VAL A 39 -7.63 8.36 -2.35
CA VAL A 39 -8.76 7.46 -2.69
C VAL A 39 -9.69 8.11 -3.71
N SER A 40 -9.93 9.43 -3.60
CA SER A 40 -10.78 10.17 -4.53
C SER A 40 -10.11 10.32 -5.92
N ALA A 41 -8.83 10.75 -5.95
CA ALA A 41 -8.07 10.86 -7.19
C ALA A 41 -7.86 9.51 -7.89
N LEU A 42 -7.63 8.43 -7.15
CA LEU A 42 -7.51 7.07 -7.67
C LEU A 42 -8.81 6.61 -8.32
N LYS A 43 -9.98 6.92 -7.73
CA LYS A 43 -11.27 6.62 -8.34
C LYS A 43 -11.46 7.33 -9.68
N GLU A 44 -11.04 8.58 -9.79
CA GLU A 44 -11.04 9.32 -11.05
C GLU A 44 -10.12 8.65 -12.09
N LYS A 45 -8.87 8.30 -11.71
CA LYS A 45 -7.90 7.60 -12.58
C LYS A 45 -8.40 6.24 -13.08
N VAL A 46 -9.10 5.47 -12.24
CA VAL A 46 -9.68 4.18 -12.64
C VAL A 46 -10.85 4.38 -13.62
N GLN A 47 -11.68 5.41 -13.43
CA GLN A 47 -12.77 5.75 -14.36
C GLN A 47 -12.26 6.27 -15.71
N SER A 48 -11.23 7.13 -15.71
CA SER A 48 -10.57 7.64 -16.92
C SER A 48 -9.68 6.60 -17.61
N LYS A 49 -9.45 5.44 -16.98
CA LYS A 49 -8.55 4.36 -17.44
C LYS A 49 -7.06 4.79 -17.51
N THR A 50 -6.64 5.73 -16.66
CA THR A 50 -5.25 6.24 -16.55
C THR A 50 -4.51 5.75 -15.30
N ALA A 51 -5.02 4.69 -14.65
CA ALA A 51 -4.41 4.04 -13.49
C ALA A 51 -3.39 2.97 -13.93
N THR A 52 -2.28 3.38 -14.57
CA THR A 52 -1.26 2.49 -15.17
C THR A 52 -0.03 2.27 -14.31
N ASP A 53 0.44 3.30 -13.61
CA ASP A 53 1.71 3.30 -12.88
C ASP A 53 1.45 3.33 -11.36
N ILE A 54 0.70 2.33 -10.89
CA ILE A 54 0.30 2.12 -9.49
C ILE A 54 0.24 0.62 -9.17
N PHE A 55 0.20 0.27 -7.88
CA PHE A 55 -0.05 -1.12 -7.47
C PHE A 55 -1.47 -1.55 -7.88
N HIS A 56 -1.58 -2.75 -8.45
CA HIS A 56 -2.83 -3.41 -8.77
C HIS A 56 -2.77 -4.94 -8.57
N HIS A 57 -3.87 -5.58 -8.16
CA HIS A 57 -3.98 -7.04 -8.11
C HIS A 57 -5.36 -7.49 -8.59
N THR A 58 -5.41 -8.38 -9.59
CA THR A 58 -6.66 -8.91 -10.15
C THR A 58 -6.96 -10.29 -9.56
N PHE A 59 -8.18 -10.48 -9.07
CA PHE A 59 -8.61 -11.69 -8.37
C PHE A 59 -10.07 -12.06 -8.70
N ASP A 60 -10.52 -13.25 -8.27
CA ASP A 60 -11.92 -13.67 -8.37
C ASP A 60 -12.80 -12.91 -7.38
N TYR A 61 -13.88 -12.29 -7.87
CA TYR A 61 -14.71 -11.42 -7.04
C TYR A 61 -15.40 -12.19 -5.92
N VAL A 62 -15.23 -11.66 -4.71
CA VAL A 62 -15.94 -12.04 -3.49
C VAL A 62 -16.33 -10.76 -2.75
N GLU A 63 -17.48 -10.75 -2.09
CA GLU A 63 -18.07 -9.56 -1.46
C GLU A 63 -17.23 -8.99 -0.30
N SER A 64 -16.51 -9.86 0.42
CA SER A 64 -15.59 -9.49 1.50
C SER A 64 -14.27 -10.24 1.31
N PRO A 65 -13.33 -9.72 0.52
CA PRO A 65 -12.06 -10.39 0.27
C PRO A 65 -11.14 -10.36 1.50
N ASP A 66 -10.34 -11.41 1.65
CA ASP A 66 -9.21 -11.42 2.58
C ASP A 66 -8.05 -10.60 1.97
N TYR A 67 -7.91 -9.35 2.42
CA TYR A 67 -6.87 -8.45 1.93
C TYR A 67 -5.44 -8.95 2.22
N ARG A 68 -5.23 -9.72 3.30
CA ARG A 68 -3.92 -10.31 3.62
C ARG A 68 -3.57 -11.39 2.59
N LYS A 69 -4.55 -12.22 2.21
CA LYS A 69 -4.38 -13.20 1.13
C LYS A 69 -4.13 -12.51 -0.23
N LEU A 70 -4.92 -11.50 -0.60
CA LEU A 70 -4.75 -10.79 -1.86
C LEU A 70 -3.37 -10.13 -1.97
N LEU A 71 -2.92 -9.47 -0.90
CA LEU A 71 -1.60 -8.84 -0.85
C LEU A 71 -0.47 -9.88 -0.76
N GLN A 72 -0.69 -11.05 -0.16
CA GLN A 72 0.28 -12.14 -0.17
C GLN A 72 0.48 -12.68 -1.59
N GLU A 73 -0.58 -12.88 -2.36
CA GLU A 73 -0.51 -13.34 -3.76
C GLU A 73 0.25 -12.36 -4.66
N ALA A 74 0.15 -11.05 -4.40
CA ALA A 74 0.90 -10.02 -5.11
C ALA A 74 2.37 -9.92 -4.61
N LEU A 75 2.58 -10.05 -3.29
CA LEU A 75 3.90 -10.09 -2.68
C LEU A 75 4.70 -11.28 -3.20
N ASP A 76 4.16 -12.50 -3.17
CA ASP A 76 4.85 -13.71 -3.59
C ASP A 76 5.36 -13.59 -5.04
N LYS A 77 4.51 -13.13 -5.97
CA LYS A 77 4.88 -12.89 -7.37
C LYS A 77 5.98 -11.83 -7.54
N GLY A 78 5.93 -10.74 -6.77
CA GLY A 78 6.98 -9.72 -6.82
C GLY A 78 8.29 -10.19 -6.19
N LEU A 79 8.22 -11.00 -5.12
CA LEU A 79 9.39 -11.61 -4.50
C LEU A 79 10.03 -12.69 -5.36
N GLU A 80 9.28 -13.42 -6.19
CA GLU A 80 9.85 -14.29 -7.22
C GLU A 80 10.78 -13.49 -8.15
N VAL A 81 10.34 -12.32 -8.61
CA VAL A 81 11.16 -11.41 -9.44
C VAL A 81 12.37 -10.88 -8.68
N PHE A 82 12.21 -10.44 -7.43
CA PHE A 82 13.32 -9.89 -6.63
C PHE A 82 14.34 -10.97 -6.22
N LYS A 83 13.94 -12.24 -6.12
CA LYS A 83 14.85 -13.35 -5.76
C LYS A 83 15.68 -13.82 -6.93
N ASP A 84 15.23 -13.62 -8.16
CA ASP A 84 15.94 -14.00 -9.37
C ASP A 84 17.32 -13.30 -9.45
N THR A 85 18.37 -14.08 -9.57
CA THR A 85 19.77 -13.62 -9.65
C THR A 85 20.04 -12.72 -10.85
N GLU A 86 19.25 -12.77 -11.92
CA GLU A 86 19.38 -11.86 -13.07
C GLU A 86 18.80 -10.45 -12.78
N ASN A 87 17.97 -10.34 -11.73
CA ASN A 87 17.26 -9.13 -11.34
C ASN A 87 17.75 -8.53 -10.01
N GLN A 88 18.55 -9.24 -9.22
CA GLN A 88 19.01 -8.80 -7.90
C GLN A 88 19.67 -7.42 -7.96
N ASN A 89 19.05 -6.44 -7.27
CA ASN A 89 19.38 -5.01 -7.28
C ASN A 89 19.38 -4.31 -8.67
N ASN A 90 19.01 -5.00 -9.75
CA ASN A 90 18.85 -4.41 -11.08
C ASN A 90 17.42 -3.87 -11.26
N TRP A 91 17.22 -2.64 -10.78
CA TRP A 91 15.91 -2.00 -10.80
C TRP A 91 15.35 -1.76 -12.20
N GLU A 92 16.18 -1.51 -13.20
CA GLU A 92 15.73 -1.37 -14.60
C GLU A 92 15.05 -2.66 -15.09
N ASN A 93 15.65 -3.82 -14.82
CA ASN A 93 15.04 -5.13 -15.11
C ASN A 93 13.78 -5.37 -14.27
N ILE A 94 13.83 -5.12 -12.96
CA ILE A 94 12.69 -5.33 -12.04
C ILE A 94 11.47 -4.51 -12.48
N TRP A 95 11.67 -3.23 -12.85
CA TRP A 95 10.62 -2.34 -13.36
C TRP A 95 10.14 -2.73 -14.78
N GLY A 96 10.93 -3.49 -15.54
CA GLY A 96 10.52 -4.08 -16.82
C GLY A 96 9.62 -5.32 -16.69
N ILE A 97 9.56 -5.95 -15.51
CA ILE A 97 8.75 -7.14 -15.25
C ILE A 97 7.50 -6.75 -14.45
N ASP A 98 6.31 -7.00 -15.00
CA ASP A 98 5.01 -6.58 -14.44
C ASP A 98 4.86 -6.85 -12.93
N ALA A 99 5.16 -8.08 -12.48
CA ALA A 99 5.07 -8.44 -11.06
C ALA A 99 6.08 -7.70 -10.17
N GLY A 100 7.28 -7.43 -10.68
CA GLY A 100 8.33 -6.69 -9.98
C GLY A 100 7.99 -5.21 -9.85
N ALA A 101 7.63 -4.57 -10.98
CA ALA A 101 7.13 -3.21 -11.06
C ALA A 101 5.90 -2.98 -10.16
N ASN A 102 4.95 -3.91 -10.21
CA ASN A 102 3.72 -3.82 -9.43
C ASN A 102 3.99 -3.84 -7.93
N LEU A 103 4.84 -4.75 -7.44
CA LEU A 103 5.26 -4.77 -6.04
C LEU A 103 6.07 -3.51 -5.67
N ALA A 104 6.97 -3.06 -6.54
CA ALA A 104 7.78 -1.86 -6.33
C ALA A 104 6.93 -0.59 -6.13
N TYR A 105 5.79 -0.45 -6.83
CA TYR A 105 4.83 0.65 -6.61
C TYR A 105 4.22 0.70 -5.20
N LEU A 106 4.19 -0.42 -4.45
CA LEU A 106 3.65 -0.48 -3.09
C LEU A 106 4.73 -0.31 -1.99
N LEU A 107 6.01 -0.38 -2.36
CA LEU A 107 7.14 -0.41 -1.44
C LEU A 107 7.93 0.91 -1.36
N GLY A 108 7.45 2.00 -1.96
CA GLY A 108 8.10 3.32 -1.87
C GLY A 108 8.38 3.75 -0.42
N ALA A 109 9.65 3.86 -0.04
CA ALA A 109 10.09 4.14 1.33
C ALA A 109 9.81 5.59 1.74
N ASN A 110 9.92 6.51 0.79
CA ASN A 110 9.64 7.94 0.93
C ASN A 110 8.14 8.26 1.04
N SER A 111 7.27 7.28 0.74
CA SER A 111 5.81 7.43 0.79
C SER A 111 5.30 7.41 2.23
N THR A 112 4.45 8.37 2.58
CA THR A 112 3.87 8.49 3.94
C THR A 112 2.35 8.28 3.95
N THR A 113 1.72 8.26 2.78
CA THR A 113 0.26 8.08 2.64
C THR A 113 -0.08 7.12 1.51
N VAL A 114 -1.24 6.46 1.63
CA VAL A 114 -1.79 5.57 0.60
C VAL A 114 -3.29 5.75 0.44
N GLY A 115 -3.76 5.76 -0.80
CA GLY A 115 -5.17 5.59 -1.13
C GLY A 115 -5.35 4.28 -1.89
N CYS A 116 -6.21 3.40 -1.40
CA CYS A 116 -6.61 2.19 -2.12
C CYS A 116 -8.06 2.27 -2.58
N ALA A 117 -8.36 1.58 -3.68
CA ALA A 117 -9.71 1.40 -4.22
C ALA A 117 -9.87 -0.01 -4.76
N ILE A 118 -11.04 -0.61 -4.57
CA ILE A 118 -11.41 -1.92 -5.08
C ILE A 118 -12.57 -1.75 -6.07
N GLY A 119 -12.67 -2.62 -7.07
CA GLY A 119 -13.81 -2.59 -7.98
C GLY A 119 -13.99 -3.85 -8.81
N GLN A 120 -15.24 -4.15 -9.13
CA GLN A 120 -15.62 -5.26 -10.00
C GLN A 120 -15.28 -4.97 -11.45
N CYS A 121 -14.64 -5.92 -12.10
CA CYS A 121 -14.38 -5.87 -13.53
C CYS A 121 -15.68 -6.10 -14.30
N THR A 122 -15.87 -5.34 -15.37
CA THR A 122 -17.05 -5.42 -16.23
C THR A 122 -16.69 -5.64 -17.70
N LYS A 123 -17.66 -6.12 -18.47
CA LYS A 123 -17.65 -6.13 -19.94
C LYS A 123 -18.80 -5.26 -20.42
N GLU A 124 -18.49 -4.33 -21.32
CA GLU A 124 -19.51 -3.63 -22.10
C GLU A 124 -20.15 -4.63 -23.07
N THR A 125 -21.48 -4.74 -23.05
CA THR A 125 -22.22 -5.51 -24.05
C THR A 125 -22.85 -4.53 -25.03
N THR A 126 -22.29 -4.41 -26.22
CA THR A 126 -22.88 -3.66 -27.33
C THR A 126 -24.07 -4.44 -27.89
N ALA A 127 -25.28 -4.02 -27.52
CA ALA A 127 -26.49 -4.54 -28.15
C ALA A 127 -26.57 -4.07 -29.61
N PRO A 128 -26.81 -4.96 -30.59
CA PRO A 128 -27.05 -4.53 -31.96
C PRO A 128 -28.39 -3.77 -32.05
N ASN A 129 -28.34 -2.56 -32.61
CA ASN A 129 -29.47 -1.79 -33.15
C ASN A 129 -30.46 -1.09 -32.20
N THR A 130 -30.08 -0.68 -30.98
CA THR A 130 -30.81 0.41 -30.27
C THR A 130 -29.86 1.45 -29.66
N GLY A 131 -30.11 2.73 -29.96
CA GLY A 131 -29.23 3.84 -29.61
C GLY A 131 -29.30 4.30 -28.15
N ARG A 132 -29.23 3.40 -27.16
CA ARG A 132 -29.20 3.81 -25.74
C ARG A 132 -28.51 2.79 -24.82
N THR A 133 -27.55 3.30 -24.04
CA THR A 133 -26.96 2.71 -22.81
C THR A 133 -26.41 1.28 -22.91
N SER A 134 -25.09 1.17 -23.06
CA SER A 134 -24.32 -0.05 -22.80
C SER A 134 -24.54 -0.54 -21.36
N ASN A 135 -25.21 -1.67 -21.18
CA ASN A 135 -25.24 -2.34 -19.87
C ASN A 135 -23.89 -3.04 -19.63
N ALA A 136 -23.18 -2.60 -18.58
CA ALA A 136 -21.94 -3.20 -18.14
C ALA A 136 -22.23 -4.44 -17.29
N THR A 137 -21.83 -5.62 -17.77
CA THR A 137 -22.06 -6.90 -17.08
C THR A 137 -20.81 -7.29 -16.27
N PRO A 138 -20.93 -7.69 -14.98
CA PRO A 138 -19.79 -8.17 -14.19
C PRO A 138 -19.10 -9.38 -14.83
N THR A 139 -17.79 -9.51 -14.67
CA THR A 139 -17.03 -10.65 -15.22
C THR A 139 -16.67 -11.72 -14.20
N GLY A 140 -17.14 -11.60 -12.95
CA GLY A 140 -16.70 -12.44 -11.83
C GLY A 140 -15.26 -12.18 -11.37
N LYS A 141 -14.61 -11.12 -11.85
CA LYS A 141 -13.28 -10.67 -11.41
C LYS A 141 -13.39 -9.30 -10.76
N ALA A 142 -12.43 -8.98 -9.90
CA ALA A 142 -12.25 -7.65 -9.33
C ALA A 142 -10.77 -7.26 -9.33
N VAL A 143 -10.49 -5.96 -9.17
CA VAL A 143 -9.13 -5.43 -9.02
C VAL A 143 -9.05 -4.60 -7.74
N LEU A 144 -8.01 -4.86 -6.95
CA LEU A 144 -7.52 -3.96 -5.91
C LEU A 144 -6.49 -3.03 -6.54
N PHE A 145 -6.63 -1.73 -6.35
CA PHE A 145 -5.64 -0.70 -6.72
C PHE A 145 -5.15 0.01 -5.46
N CYS A 146 -3.86 0.36 -5.38
CA CYS A 146 -3.31 1.22 -4.34
C CYS A 146 -2.30 2.21 -4.92
N GLU A 147 -2.43 3.48 -4.52
CA GLU A 147 -1.53 4.56 -4.91
C GLU A 147 -0.88 5.19 -3.67
N LEU A 148 0.45 5.30 -3.71
CA LEU A 148 1.25 5.94 -2.68
C LEU A 148 1.45 7.44 -2.94
N SER A 149 1.61 8.24 -1.88
CA SER A 149 2.11 9.61 -2.00
C SER A 149 3.20 9.93 -0.95
N PRO A 150 4.36 10.48 -1.39
CA PRO A 150 4.82 10.55 -2.78
C PRO A 150 4.86 9.18 -3.47
N PRO A 151 4.64 9.10 -4.80
CA PRO A 151 4.70 7.84 -5.54
C PRO A 151 6.14 7.31 -5.60
N ALA A 152 6.29 6.00 -5.82
CA ALA A 152 7.59 5.41 -6.13
C ALA A 152 8.12 5.91 -7.48
N GLU A 153 9.41 6.19 -7.56
CA GLU A 153 10.06 6.60 -8.82
C GLU A 153 10.41 5.36 -9.65
N LYS A 154 9.81 5.26 -10.84
CA LYS A 154 10.07 4.19 -11.81
C LYS A 154 11.55 4.15 -12.22
N GLU A 155 12.04 2.98 -12.57
CA GLU A 155 13.45 2.69 -12.93
C GLU A 155 14.47 2.91 -11.79
N LYS A 156 14.05 3.37 -10.61
CA LYS A 156 14.90 3.56 -9.43
C LYS A 156 14.58 2.57 -8.32
N ALA A 157 15.51 2.42 -7.38
CA ALA A 157 15.25 1.71 -6.13
C ALA A 157 14.18 2.45 -5.31
N PRO A 158 13.03 1.83 -4.98
CA PRO A 158 12.00 2.45 -4.14
C PRO A 158 12.37 2.47 -2.64
N PHE A 159 13.44 1.74 -2.26
CA PHE A 159 13.95 1.57 -0.90
C PHE A 159 15.45 1.17 -0.94
N ASP A 160 16.10 1.00 0.21
CA ASP A 160 17.53 0.67 0.32
C ASP A 160 17.86 -0.84 0.26
N GLU A 161 19.15 -1.17 0.14
CA GLU A 161 19.64 -2.54 0.03
C GLU A 161 19.41 -3.38 1.31
N GLU A 162 19.38 -2.76 2.50
CA GLU A 162 19.16 -3.50 3.76
C GLU A 162 17.70 -3.98 3.82
N TYR A 163 16.76 -3.11 3.45
CA TYR A 163 15.36 -3.46 3.28
C TYR A 163 15.15 -4.49 2.17
N TYR A 164 15.86 -4.38 1.03
CA TYR A 164 15.83 -5.41 -0.05
C TYR A 164 16.17 -6.79 0.50
N ASN A 165 17.31 -6.89 1.20
CA ASN A 165 17.81 -8.14 1.77
C ASN A 165 16.85 -8.72 2.83
N GLY A 166 16.28 -7.88 3.69
CA GLY A 166 15.24 -8.30 4.64
C GLY A 166 13.98 -8.83 3.93
N LEU A 167 13.54 -8.14 2.88
CA LEU A 167 12.34 -8.47 2.13
C LEU A 167 12.47 -9.79 1.34
N ILE A 168 13.59 -10.03 0.65
CA ILE A 168 13.80 -11.32 -0.05
C ILE A 168 14.01 -12.48 0.94
N SER A 169 14.54 -12.20 2.14
CA SER A 169 14.70 -13.19 3.21
C SER A 169 13.40 -13.53 3.94
N ARG A 170 12.31 -12.81 3.67
CA ARG A 170 11.01 -12.99 4.33
C ARG A 170 10.41 -14.37 4.05
N THR A 171 10.10 -15.09 5.13
CA THR A 171 9.37 -16.37 5.12
C THR A 171 8.01 -16.31 5.80
N ALA A 172 7.77 -15.29 6.63
CA ALA A 172 6.52 -15.11 7.35
C ALA A 172 5.41 -14.53 6.45
N LYS A 173 4.21 -15.13 6.51
CA LYS A 173 3.05 -14.73 5.72
C LYS A 173 2.22 -13.65 6.40
N LEU A 174 1.53 -12.84 5.60
CA LEU A 174 0.59 -11.80 6.07
C LEU A 174 -0.58 -12.35 6.88
N ALA A 175 -0.98 -13.60 6.67
CA ALA A 175 -2.00 -14.25 7.47
C ALA A 175 -1.55 -14.49 8.93
N ASP A 176 -0.25 -14.67 9.15
CA ASP A 176 0.35 -15.01 10.46
C ASP A 176 0.89 -13.77 11.20
N MET A 177 0.40 -12.57 10.85
CA MET A 177 0.90 -11.28 11.35
C MET A 177 -0.17 -10.45 12.04
N THR A 178 0.21 -9.68 13.06
CA THR A 178 -0.67 -8.79 13.83
C THR A 178 -0.16 -7.35 13.81
N GLU A 179 -0.92 -6.39 14.35
CA GLU A 179 -0.48 -4.99 14.43
C GLU A 179 0.80 -4.83 15.24
N GLU A 180 1.04 -5.70 16.22
CA GLU A 180 2.29 -5.78 16.97
C GLU A 180 3.52 -6.02 16.09
N ASP A 181 3.38 -6.70 14.95
CA ASP A 181 4.48 -6.97 14.01
C ASP A 181 4.88 -5.75 13.17
N LEU A 182 4.16 -4.62 13.29
CA LEU A 182 4.57 -3.31 12.73
C LEU A 182 5.54 -2.55 13.64
N LYS A 183 5.68 -2.95 14.91
CA LYS A 183 6.62 -2.32 15.82
C LYS A 183 8.03 -2.58 15.31
N ALA A 184 8.78 -1.51 15.04
CA ALA A 184 10.18 -1.63 14.65
C ALA A 184 10.94 -2.51 15.66
N PRO A 185 11.87 -3.37 15.20
CA PRO A 185 12.67 -4.19 16.09
C PRO A 185 13.30 -3.30 17.16
N SER A 186 12.96 -3.55 18.41
CA SER A 186 13.58 -2.84 19.53
C SER A 186 15.03 -3.29 19.61
N ASN A 187 15.93 -2.51 19.01
CA ASN A 187 17.35 -2.58 19.32
C ASN A 187 17.48 -2.38 20.84
N GLY A 188 17.73 -3.48 21.55
CA GLY A 188 17.92 -3.44 22.99
C GLY A 188 19.08 -2.51 23.33
N ASP A 189 18.81 -1.51 24.16
CA ASP A 189 19.78 -0.59 24.73
C ASP A 189 20.77 0.06 23.74
N THR A 190 20.31 1.00 22.90
CA THR A 190 20.95 2.35 22.80
C THR A 190 20.18 3.35 21.92
N ALA A 191 20.36 4.63 22.25
CA ALA A 191 19.91 5.82 21.51
C ALA A 191 18.39 5.94 21.26
N ALA A 192 17.68 6.51 22.25
CA ALA A 192 16.40 7.16 21.98
C ALA A 192 16.60 8.30 20.96
N ALA A 193 16.11 8.11 19.74
CA ALA A 193 15.98 9.21 18.78
C ALA A 193 15.00 10.23 19.36
N ALA A 194 15.47 11.46 19.56
CA ALA A 194 14.68 12.52 20.18
C ALA A 194 13.59 13.01 19.23
N PHE A 195 12.39 12.43 19.33
CA PHE A 195 11.18 13.11 18.89
C PHE A 195 11.07 14.44 19.66
N PRO A 196 10.82 15.57 18.99
CA PRO A 196 10.67 16.86 19.67
C PRO A 196 9.33 16.89 20.41
N THR A 197 9.32 16.36 21.63
CA THR A 197 8.22 16.55 22.58
C THR A 197 8.13 18.03 22.92
N ILE A 198 7.11 18.69 22.37
CA ILE A 198 6.74 20.07 22.72
C ILE A 198 6.25 20.05 24.16
N LEU A 199 7.16 20.24 25.11
CA LEU A 199 6.87 20.45 26.52
C LEU A 199 6.17 21.81 26.68
N THR A 200 4.84 21.80 26.62
CA THR A 200 4.00 22.94 26.97
C THR A 200 4.09 23.22 28.47
N ALA A 201 5.04 24.07 28.84
CA ALA A 201 5.20 24.56 30.21
C ALA A 201 4.01 25.45 30.62
N GLY A 202 2.99 24.85 31.21
CA GLY A 202 1.85 25.55 31.79
C GLY A 202 2.25 26.30 33.07
N LEU A 203 2.59 27.58 32.94
CA LEU A 203 2.92 28.45 34.07
C LEU A 203 1.66 28.78 34.88
N VAL A 204 1.48 28.15 36.04
CA VAL A 204 0.41 28.47 36.98
C VAL A 204 0.84 29.62 37.89
N ALA A 205 0.27 30.80 37.69
CA ALA A 205 0.42 31.93 38.60
C ALA A 205 -0.75 31.97 39.60
N ILE A 206 -0.51 31.50 40.83
CA ILE A 206 -1.40 31.77 41.98
C ILE A 206 -0.79 32.93 42.76
N LEU A 207 -1.51 34.05 42.83
CA LEU A 207 -1.21 35.15 43.73
C LEU A 207 -2.38 35.36 44.71
N ALA A 208 -2.11 35.09 45.98
CA ALA A 208 -2.99 35.48 47.09
C ALA A 208 -2.14 35.70 48.35
N SER A 209 -2.10 36.93 48.86
CA SER A 209 -1.78 37.20 50.28
C SER A 209 -2.23 38.59 50.73
N VAL A 210 -2.69 38.64 51.98
CA VAL A 210 -3.49 39.69 52.64
C VAL A 210 -3.14 39.60 54.14
N ALA A 211 -2.85 40.67 54.89
CA ALA A 211 -2.60 42.07 54.54
C ALA A 211 -1.75 42.71 55.68
N ALA A 212 -1.44 44.01 55.57
CA ALA A 212 -1.11 44.87 56.70
C ALA A 212 -1.88 46.19 56.57
#